data_AF-A0A177M592-F1
#
_entry.id   AF-A0A177M592-F1
#
_cell.length_a   1.000
_cell.length_b   1.000
_cell.length_c   1.000
_cell.angle_alpha   90.00
_cell.angle_beta   90.00
_cell.angle_gamma   90.00
#
_symmetry.space_group_name_H-M   'P 1'
#
loop_
_entity.id
_entity.type
_entity.pdbx_description
1 polymer ?
#
loop_
_entity_poly.entity_id
_entity_poly.type
_entity_poly.pdbx_seq_one_letter_code
_entity_poly.pdbx_strand_id
1 'polypeptide(L)'
;MEDTCDREKNQQEFRQLLSTYNITQAKAAELISHETVKKVSVRAVRAWLAHANASTATPCPIWALVALNRAIKKMPSDKKRG
;
A
#
# COMPACT_ATOMS: atom_id res chain seq x y z
N MET A 1 -5.75 -23.81 7.37
CA MET A 1 -5.05 -23.23 6.21
C MET A 1 -5.91 -22.07 5.71
N GLU A 2 -5.87 -20.90 6.34
CA GLU A 2 -6.76 -19.77 5.99
C GLU A 2 -6.00 -18.45 5.75
N ASP A 3 -4.69 -18.39 5.97
CA ASP A 3 -3.97 -17.11 6.03
C ASP A 3 -3.43 -16.56 4.70
N THR A 4 -3.48 -17.29 3.58
CA THR A 4 -2.85 -16.87 2.32
C THR A 4 -3.77 -16.06 1.41
N CYS A 5 -5.07 -16.39 1.38
CA CYS A 5 -6.07 -15.73 0.53
C CYS A 5 -6.21 -14.23 0.84
N ASP A 6 -6.18 -13.86 2.12
CA ASP A 6 -6.32 -12.47 2.53
C ASP A 6 -5.07 -11.63 2.24
N ARG A 7 -3.89 -12.26 2.19
CA ARG A 7 -2.63 -11.59 1.86
C ARG A 7 -2.60 -11.15 0.40
N GLU A 8 -2.99 -12.05 -0.49
CA GLU A 8 -3.03 -11.77 -1.93
C GLU A 8 -4.07 -10.71 -2.27
N LYS A 9 -5.24 -10.74 -1.62
CA LYS A 9 -6.26 -9.68 -1.76
C LYS A 9 -5.71 -8.31 -1.34
N ASN A 10 -5.09 -8.20 -0.18
CA ASN A 10 -4.52 -6.93 0.29
C ASN A 10 -3.44 -6.39 -0.66
N GLN A 11 -2.60 -7.27 -1.21
CA GLN A 11 -1.58 -6.89 -2.19
C GLN A 11 -2.21 -6.39 -3.50
N GLN A 12 -3.22 -7.09 -4.01
CA GLN A 12 -3.92 -6.71 -5.23
C GLN A 12 -4.63 -5.37 -5.06
N GLU A 13 -5.38 -5.18 -3.98
CA GLU A 13 -6.05 -3.91 -3.69
C GLU A 13 -5.05 -2.77 -3.52
N PHE A 14 -3.91 -3.00 -2.84
CA PHE A 14 -2.87 -1.99 -2.71
C PHE A 14 -2.32 -1.58 -4.09
N ARG A 15 -2.03 -2.55 -4.98
CA ARG A 15 -1.59 -2.28 -6.35
C ARG A 15 -2.64 -1.52 -7.16
N GLN A 16 -3.91 -1.87 -7.00
CA GLN A 16 -5.03 -1.17 -7.64
C GLN A 16 -5.08 0.28 -7.17
N LEU A 17 -4.94 0.57 -5.88
CA LEU A 17 -4.89 1.95 -5.37
C LEU A 17 -3.71 2.73 -5.98
N LEU A 18 -2.52 2.12 -6.08
CA LEU A 18 -1.38 2.77 -6.72
C LEU A 18 -1.67 3.11 -8.19
N SER A 19 -2.25 2.17 -8.94
CA SER A 19 -2.56 2.36 -10.36
C SER A 19 -3.69 3.37 -10.57
N THR A 20 -4.79 3.25 -9.83
CA THR A 20 -5.99 4.10 -9.98
C THR A 20 -5.69 5.57 -9.70
N TYR A 21 -4.81 5.84 -8.73
CA TYR A 21 -4.45 7.20 -8.34
C TYR A 21 -3.09 7.65 -8.88
N ASN A 22 -2.45 6.83 -9.73
CA ASN A 22 -1.11 7.06 -10.28
C ASN A 22 -0.04 7.39 -9.22
N ILE A 23 -0.09 6.67 -8.09
CA ILE A 23 0.78 6.89 -6.93
C ILE A 23 1.97 5.94 -7.01
N THR A 24 3.18 6.48 -6.87
CA THR A 24 4.39 5.65 -6.79
C THR A 24 4.51 4.96 -5.44
N GLN A 25 5.25 3.86 -5.36
CA GLN A 25 5.51 3.17 -4.08
C GLN A 25 6.19 4.09 -3.05
N ALA A 26 7.03 5.03 -3.51
CA ALA A 26 7.65 6.03 -2.66
C ALA A 26 6.62 6.99 -2.06
N LYS A 27 5.70 7.49 -2.91
CA LYS A 27 4.63 8.38 -2.45
C LYS A 27 3.65 7.66 -1.52
N ALA A 28 3.33 6.40 -1.79
CA ALA A 28 2.52 5.58 -0.89
C ALA A 28 3.16 5.43 0.49
N ALA A 29 4.47 5.18 0.56
CA ALA A 29 5.19 5.10 1.82
C ALA A 29 5.13 6.42 2.62
N GLU A 30 5.29 7.55 1.94
CA GLU A 30 5.17 8.89 2.54
C GLU A 30 3.76 9.14 3.09
N LEU A 31 2.74 8.84 2.28
CA LEU A 31 1.33 9.03 2.63
C LEU A 31 0.91 8.18 3.83
N ILE A 32 1.28 6.90 3.83
CA ILE A 32 1.01 6.00 4.95
C ILE A 32 1.77 6.47 6.19
N SER A 33 3.01 6.95 6.03
CA SER A 33 3.79 7.44 7.17
C SER A 33 3.15 8.66 7.82
N HIS A 34 2.66 9.58 7.00
CA HIS A 34 1.95 10.76 7.45
C HIS A 34 0.62 10.40 8.13
N GLU A 35 -0.17 9.50 7.55
CA GLU A 35 -1.48 9.10 8.08
C GLU A 35 -1.38 8.31 9.39
N THR A 36 -0.35 7.46 9.53
CA THR A 36 -0.19 6.58 10.71
C THR A 36 0.74 7.12 11.77
N VAL A 37 1.44 8.24 11.49
CA VAL A 37 2.51 8.80 12.33
C VAL A 37 3.65 7.78 12.57
N LYS A 38 3.74 6.74 11.73
CA LYS A 38 4.78 5.70 11.80
C LYS A 38 5.71 5.83 10.60
N LYS A 39 7.02 5.67 10.81
CA LYS A 39 7.99 5.69 9.70
C LYS A 39 7.86 4.43 8.84
N VAL A 40 7.22 4.54 7.68
CA VAL A 40 7.14 3.49 6.66
C VAL A 40 8.15 3.79 5.56
N SER A 41 9.04 2.83 5.28
CA SER A 41 10.02 2.96 4.22
C SER A 41 9.49 2.43 2.88
N VAL A 42 10.02 2.96 1.77
CA VAL A 42 9.73 2.44 0.42
C VAL A 42 10.10 0.95 0.31
N ARG A 43 11.15 0.52 1.03
CA ARG A 43 11.55 -0.90 1.09
C ARG A 43 10.49 -1.78 1.75
N ALA A 44 9.79 -1.28 2.76
CA ALA A 44 8.67 -2.00 3.38
C ALA A 44 7.50 -2.15 2.39
N VAL A 45 7.13 -1.08 1.68
CA VAL A 45 6.10 -1.14 0.62
C VAL A 45 6.48 -2.13 -0.48
N ARG A 46 7.75 -2.12 -0.91
CA ARG A 46 8.27 -3.11 -1.88
C ARG A 46 8.17 -4.53 -1.37
N ALA A 47 8.48 -4.78 -0.10
CA ALA A 47 8.36 -6.10 0.52
C ALA A 47 6.90 -6.56 0.61
N TRP A 48 5.97 -5.67 0.95
CA TRP A 48 4.53 -5.98 0.98
C TRP A 48 3.99 -6.37 -0.38
N LEU A 49 4.49 -5.74 -1.45
CA LEU A 49 4.10 -6.01 -2.83
C LEU A 49 4.89 -7.17 -3.46
N ALA A 50 5.98 -7.63 -2.84
CA ALA A 50 6.79 -8.72 -3.37
C ALA A 50 6.01 -10.05 -3.38
N HIS A 51 6.36 -10.94 -4.31
CA HIS A 51 5.65 -12.20 -4.53
C HIS A 51 5.60 -13.09 -3.28
N ALA A 52 4.41 -13.61 -2.99
CA ALA A 52 4.06 -14.45 -1.84
C ALA A 52 4.76 -15.83 -1.78
N ASN A 53 5.56 -16.19 -2.78
CA ASN A 53 6.25 -17.49 -2.86
C ASN A 53 7.43 -17.64 -1.89
N ALA A 54 7.86 -16.56 -1.23
CA ALA A 54 8.80 -16.66 -0.12
C ALA A 54 8.02 -16.81 1.18
N SER A 55 8.18 -17.94 1.89
CA SER A 55 7.54 -18.20 3.20
C SER A 55 7.87 -17.14 4.27
N THR A 56 8.87 -16.29 4.03
CA THR A 56 9.32 -15.19 4.89
C THR A 56 8.90 -13.80 4.38
N ALA A 57 8.21 -13.70 3.25
CA ALA A 57 7.71 -12.43 2.74
C ALA A 57 6.67 -11.88 3.72
N THR A 58 6.96 -10.70 4.30
CA THR A 58 6.02 -10.00 5.16
C THR A 58 4.79 -9.61 4.34
N PRO A 59 3.61 -10.17 4.65
CA PRO A 59 2.41 -9.89 3.87
C PRO A 59 2.05 -8.41 3.94
N CYS A 60 1.37 -7.91 2.90
CA CYS A 60 0.79 -6.57 2.95
C CYS A 60 -0.23 -6.52 4.09
N PRO A 61 0.02 -5.73 5.15
CA PRO A 61 -0.86 -5.73 6.31
C PRO A 61 -2.11 -4.90 6.01
N ILE A 62 -3.26 -5.34 6.52
CA ILE A 62 -4.55 -4.65 6.33
C ILE A 62 -4.48 -3.19 6.76
N TRP A 63 -3.80 -2.89 7.87
CA TRP A 63 -3.67 -1.52 8.36
C TRP A 63 -2.95 -0.59 7.34
N ALA A 64 -2.02 -1.10 6.54
CA ALA A 64 -1.32 -0.29 5.53
C ALA A 64 -2.24 0.04 4.37
N LEU A 65 -3.09 -0.90 3.96
CA LEU A 65 -4.12 -0.68 2.96
C LEU A 65 -5.14 0.37 3.42
N VAL A 66 -5.66 0.23 4.64
CA VAL A 66 -6.60 1.17 5.23
C VAL A 66 -5.99 2.56 5.36
N ALA A 67 -4.74 2.66 5.81
CA ALA A 67 -4.01 3.91 5.91
C ALA A 67 -3.81 4.58 4.54
N LEU A 68 -3.40 3.83 3.52
CA LEU A 68 -3.25 4.35 2.16
C LEU A 68 -4.58 4.88 1.62
N ASN A 69 -5.66 4.11 1.77
CA ASN A 69 -6.99 4.52 1.32
C ASN A 69 -7.46 5.81 2.03
N ARG A 70 -7.24 5.93 3.35
CA ARG A 70 -7.52 7.15 4.11
C ARG A 70 -6.67 8.34 3.63
N ALA A 71 -5.38 8.13 3.44
CA ALA A 71 -4.47 9.16 2.97
C ALA A 71 -4.89 9.67 1.59
N ILE A 72 -5.26 8.77 0.67
CA ILE A 72 -5.78 9.10 -0.66
C ILE A 72 -7.06 9.92 -0.58
N LYS A 73 -8.00 9.56 0.29
CA LYS A 73 -9.25 10.33 0.49
C LYS A 73 -9.00 11.73 1.04
N LYS A 74 -7.95 11.91 1.84
CA LYS A 74 -7.56 13.21 2.41
C LYS A 74 -6.71 14.04 1.45
N MET A 75 -6.04 13.41 0.49
CA MET A 75 -5.38 14.16 -0.57
C MET A 75 -6.45 14.91 -1.35
N PRO A 76 -6.35 16.24 -1.50
CA PRO A 76 -7.15 16.93 -2.49
C PRO A 76 -6.77 16.29 -3.82
N SER A 77 -7.71 15.56 -4.42
CA SER A 77 -7.52 14.90 -5.72
C SER A 77 -6.96 15.94 -6.68
N ASP A 78 -5.65 15.94 -6.91
CA ASP A 78 -5.02 16.68 -7.99
C ASP A 78 -5.38 15.95 -9.28
N LYS A 79 -6.66 16.07 -9.64
CA LYS A 79 -7.11 16.00 -11.02
C LYS A 79 -6.66 17.33 -11.65
N LYS A 80 -5.35 17.50 -11.85
CA LYS A 80 -4.83 18.63 -12.63
C LYS A 80 -3.76 18.17 -13.61
N ARG A 81 -4.27 18.05 -14.84
CA ARG A 81 -3.65 18.38 -16.13
C ARG A 81 -2.54 17.47 -16.66
N GLY A 82 -2.81 16.94 -17.84
CA GLY A 82 -1.90 16.30 -18.77
C GLY A 82 -2.68 15.52 -19.78
#